data_AF-A0A2U3B3Q2-F1
#
_entry.id   AF-A0A2U3B3Q2-F1
#
_cell.length_a   1.000
_cell.length_b   1.000
_cell.length_c   1.000
_cell.angle_alpha   90.00
_cell.angle_beta   90.00
_cell.angle_gamma   90.00
#
_symmetry.space_group_name_H-M   'P 1'
#
loop_
_entity.id
_entity.type
_entity.pdbx_description
1 polymer ?
#
loop_
_entity_poly.entity_id
_entity_poly.type
_entity_poly.pdbx_seq_one_letter_code
_entity_poly.pdbx_strand_id
1 'polypeptide(L)'
;MKNIFKTLVILISIATLSSCSNDDDDGLIYINPDEVKTYTLTSVSDPTISGTAKFIKNTDNSVTIELQLTGTSPGGVHPAHIHKNTAAEGGDIALTLGTVDGDTGFSTISTTSFTFEELLDYDGYINVHVSDTDLGTLIAQGDIGQNELTGTNKIYALGSVSDPNISGTVEFAERVNGETMAKIQLDGTPAGGMHPAHIHMNTAAETGDIAYTFNPVNGDTGMSVNNISVLDFGDLDSSNDVPITYDELTAYDGYVNVHLSALDLVTLVAQGDIGQNELTGMTQSYTLNAVDVPTISGTVTFSERSNGDALAKIELTGTPPAGMHPAHIHMGSVATAPGDIMFTFNPVIGDTGISLTNVTALDDTTSFGYSDILNVDGYINVHLSASDLGTLVAQGNIGANN
;
A
#
# COMPACT_ATOMS: atom_id res chain seq x y z
N MET A 1 24.37 -72.45 -23.86
CA MET A 1 23.61 -71.20 -24.09
C MET A 1 23.29 -71.12 -25.57
N LYS A 2 22.04 -70.77 -25.88
CA LYS A 2 21.32 -71.00 -27.15
C LYS A 2 21.96 -70.28 -28.35
N ASN A 3 21.84 -70.95 -29.50
CA ASN A 3 22.08 -70.48 -30.85
C ASN A 3 21.06 -69.41 -31.32
N ILE A 4 21.35 -68.81 -32.48
CA ILE A 4 20.49 -68.66 -33.70
C ILE A 4 20.22 -67.23 -34.25
N PHE A 5 20.71 -67.03 -35.49
CA PHE A 5 20.19 -66.28 -36.66
C PHE A 5 20.21 -64.74 -36.66
N LYS A 6 20.86 -64.05 -37.62
CA LYS A 6 20.78 -63.97 -39.11
C LYS A 6 19.68 -63.01 -39.64
N THR A 7 20.12 -62.15 -40.59
CA THR A 7 19.35 -61.47 -41.67
C THR A 7 18.50 -60.25 -41.25
N LEU A 8 18.19 -59.23 -42.06
CA LEU A 8 18.34 -58.90 -43.49
C LEU A 8 18.02 -57.40 -43.64
N VAL A 9 18.71 -56.70 -44.56
CA VAL A 9 18.39 -55.34 -45.03
C VAL A 9 17.09 -55.34 -45.84
N ILE A 10 16.15 -54.43 -45.57
CA ILE A 10 15.16 -53.99 -46.58
C ILE A 10 14.92 -52.47 -46.47
N LEU A 11 15.35 -51.79 -47.52
CA LEU A 11 15.02 -50.44 -47.94
C LEU A 11 13.65 -50.50 -48.65
N ILE A 12 12.64 -49.78 -48.18
CA ILE A 12 11.38 -49.58 -48.93
C ILE A 12 11.07 -48.08 -48.97
N SER A 13 11.42 -47.50 -50.11
CA SER A 13 10.88 -46.24 -50.61
C SER A 13 9.48 -46.52 -51.15
N ILE A 14 8.46 -45.89 -50.56
CA ILE A 14 7.13 -45.82 -51.15
C ILE A 14 6.89 -44.36 -51.50
N ALA A 15 7.03 -44.07 -52.79
CA ALA A 15 6.41 -42.92 -53.42
C ALA A 15 4.95 -43.29 -53.71
N THR A 16 4.03 -42.58 -53.09
CA THR A 16 2.65 -42.47 -53.55
C THR A 16 2.36 -40.99 -53.82
N LEU A 17 2.41 -40.64 -55.09
CA LEU A 17 1.73 -39.45 -55.62
C LEU A 17 0.23 -39.79 -55.67
N SER A 18 -0.55 -39.16 -54.80
CA SER A 18 -1.99 -39.03 -54.99
C SER A 18 -2.33 -37.55 -55.03
N SER A 19 -2.57 -37.10 -56.26
CA SER A 19 -3.24 -35.86 -56.62
C SER A 19 -4.61 -35.79 -55.95
N CYS A 20 -4.79 -34.83 -55.06
CA CYS A 20 -6.08 -34.20 -54.81
C CYS A 20 -5.86 -32.69 -54.92
N SER A 21 -6.29 -32.15 -56.06
CA SER A 21 -6.55 -30.73 -56.26
C SER A 21 -7.73 -30.34 -55.39
N ASN A 22 -7.49 -29.44 -54.44
CA ASN A 22 -8.47 -28.45 -54.03
C ASN A 22 -7.65 -27.27 -53.48
N ASP A 23 -7.32 -26.36 -54.38
CA ASP A 23 -6.93 -24.99 -54.06
C ASP A 23 -8.19 -24.31 -53.51
N ASP A 24 -8.42 -24.47 -52.21
CA ASP A 24 -9.08 -23.45 -51.41
C ASP A 24 -7.99 -22.94 -50.45
N ASP A 25 -7.15 -22.07 -50.99
CA ASP A 25 -6.24 -21.21 -50.24
C ASP A 25 -7.10 -20.19 -49.47
N ASP A 26 -7.77 -20.67 -48.42
CA ASP A 26 -8.23 -19.81 -47.35
C ASP A 26 -6.96 -19.42 -46.61
N GLY A 27 -6.35 -18.32 -47.07
CA GLY A 27 -5.08 -17.80 -46.61
C GLY A 27 -5.14 -17.42 -45.14
N LEU A 28 -5.10 -18.41 -44.26
CA LEU A 28 -4.68 -18.24 -42.89
C LEU A 28 -3.22 -17.82 -42.96
N ILE A 29 -2.99 -16.51 -42.89
CA ILE A 29 -1.65 -15.97 -42.69
C ILE A 29 -1.21 -16.54 -41.34
N TYR A 30 -0.37 -17.58 -41.38
CA TYR A 30 0.35 -18.05 -40.22
C TYR A 30 1.40 -16.99 -39.90
N ILE A 31 0.97 -15.97 -39.18
CA ILE A 31 1.87 -14.95 -38.67
C ILE A 31 2.56 -15.58 -37.46
N ASN A 32 3.82 -15.98 -37.63
CA ASN A 32 4.62 -16.45 -36.51
C ASN A 32 4.74 -15.29 -35.51
N PRO A 33 4.46 -15.49 -34.21
CA PRO A 33 4.61 -14.43 -33.23
C PRO A 33 6.09 -14.06 -33.12
N ASP A 34 6.42 -12.78 -33.38
CA ASP A 34 7.79 -12.29 -33.20
C ASP A 34 8.03 -12.03 -31.71
N GLU A 35 7.09 -11.36 -31.06
CA GLU A 35 7.15 -10.97 -29.65
C GLU A 35 5.76 -11.11 -29.00
N VAL A 36 5.74 -11.46 -27.70
CA VAL A 36 4.51 -11.64 -26.93
C VAL A 36 4.65 -11.00 -25.56
N LYS A 37 3.61 -10.30 -25.11
CA LYS A 37 3.47 -9.80 -23.74
C LYS A 37 2.12 -10.23 -23.19
N THR A 38 2.09 -10.68 -21.94
CA THR A 38 0.85 -11.10 -21.27
C THR A 38 0.67 -10.29 -20.00
N TYR A 39 -0.52 -9.74 -19.82
CA TYR A 39 -0.97 -9.03 -18.63
C TYR A 39 -2.04 -9.84 -17.90
N THR A 40 -2.08 -9.73 -16.58
CA THR A 40 -3.12 -10.36 -15.76
C THR A 40 -4.36 -9.47 -15.70
N LEU A 41 -5.54 -10.08 -15.78
CA LEU A 41 -6.83 -9.43 -15.51
C LEU A 41 -7.39 -10.02 -14.21
N THR A 42 -7.50 -9.18 -13.18
CA THR A 42 -8.01 -9.57 -11.87
C THR A 42 -9.53 -9.43 -11.80
N SER A 43 -10.16 -10.19 -10.90
CA SER A 43 -11.59 -10.11 -10.61
C SER A 43 -12.02 -8.73 -10.15
N VAL A 44 -13.24 -8.33 -10.50
CA VAL A 44 -13.88 -7.11 -9.98
C VAL A 44 -15.18 -7.45 -9.26
N SER A 45 -16.30 -7.65 -9.98
CA SER A 45 -17.59 -7.93 -9.34
C SER A 45 -17.78 -9.39 -8.90
N ASP A 46 -17.06 -10.33 -9.53
CA ASP A 46 -17.14 -11.76 -9.25
C ASP A 46 -15.74 -12.30 -8.92
N PRO A 47 -15.47 -12.74 -7.68
CA PRO A 47 -14.15 -13.21 -7.27
C PRO A 47 -13.71 -14.50 -8.00
N THR A 48 -14.62 -15.18 -8.69
CA THR A 48 -14.32 -16.39 -9.46
C THR A 48 -13.87 -16.09 -10.89
N ILE A 49 -14.06 -14.85 -11.38
CA ILE A 49 -13.70 -14.45 -12.74
C ILE A 49 -12.32 -13.80 -12.75
N SER A 50 -11.37 -14.37 -13.49
CA SER A 50 -10.04 -13.78 -13.71
C SER A 50 -9.47 -14.26 -15.03
N GLY A 51 -8.41 -13.63 -15.52
CA GLY A 51 -7.84 -14.02 -16.80
C GLY A 51 -6.56 -13.32 -17.19
N THR A 52 -6.31 -13.29 -18.49
CA THR A 52 -5.14 -12.67 -19.09
C THR A 52 -5.49 -11.95 -20.37
N ALA A 53 -4.72 -10.90 -20.68
CA ALA A 53 -4.67 -10.25 -21.97
C ALA A 53 -3.28 -10.47 -22.58
N LYS A 54 -3.22 -11.07 -23.76
CA LYS A 54 -1.97 -11.43 -24.44
C LYS A 54 -1.84 -10.65 -25.73
N PHE A 55 -0.82 -9.81 -25.82
CA PHE A 55 -0.49 -9.01 -26.99
C PHE A 55 0.59 -9.74 -27.79
N ILE A 56 0.41 -9.82 -29.11
CA ILE A 56 1.26 -10.56 -30.03
C ILE A 56 1.65 -9.62 -31.16
N LYS A 57 2.95 -9.39 -31.31
CA LYS A 57 3.52 -8.67 -32.46
C LYS A 57 3.53 -9.59 -33.67
N ASN A 58 2.82 -9.17 -34.71
CA ASN A 58 2.78 -9.89 -35.96
C ASN A 58 3.89 -9.42 -36.91
N THR A 59 4.31 -10.28 -37.84
CA THR A 59 5.37 -10.00 -38.83
C THR A 59 5.02 -8.88 -39.82
N ASP A 60 3.73 -8.54 -39.95
CA ASP A 60 3.24 -7.40 -40.72
C ASP A 60 3.12 -6.10 -39.89
N ASN A 61 3.64 -6.12 -38.66
CA ASN A 61 3.56 -5.07 -37.62
C ASN A 61 2.15 -4.80 -37.08
N SER A 62 1.13 -5.57 -37.45
CA SER A 62 -0.13 -5.54 -36.70
C SER A 62 0.06 -6.16 -35.30
N VAL A 63 -0.87 -5.88 -34.40
CA VAL A 63 -0.91 -6.50 -33.07
C VAL A 63 -2.17 -7.34 -32.95
N THR A 64 -2.00 -8.61 -32.60
CA THR A 64 -3.12 -9.47 -32.17
C THR A 64 -3.23 -9.43 -30.66
N ILE A 65 -4.43 -9.16 -30.16
CA ILE A 65 -4.76 -9.11 -28.74
C ILE A 65 -5.73 -10.26 -28.46
N GLU A 66 -5.33 -11.18 -27.59
CA GLU A 66 -6.14 -12.30 -27.11
C GLU A 66 -6.55 -12.04 -25.66
N LEU A 67 -7.84 -12.13 -25.36
CA LEU A 67 -8.34 -12.17 -23.99
C LEU A 67 -8.73 -13.60 -23.65
N GLN A 68 -8.30 -14.07 -22.49
CA GLN A 68 -8.70 -15.36 -21.95
C GLN A 68 -9.11 -15.21 -20.49
N LEU A 69 -10.41 -15.26 -20.24
CA LEU A 69 -11.01 -15.32 -18.92
C LEU A 69 -11.29 -16.76 -18.51
N THR A 70 -11.43 -16.94 -17.21
CA THR A 70 -11.88 -18.16 -16.52
C THR A 70 -13.03 -17.79 -15.61
N GLY A 71 -13.91 -18.74 -15.29
CA GLY A 71 -15.06 -18.50 -14.42
C GLY A 71 -16.27 -17.80 -15.07
N THR A 72 -16.22 -17.52 -16.38
CA THR A 72 -17.37 -16.97 -17.12
C THR A 72 -18.53 -17.95 -17.17
N SER A 73 -19.76 -17.42 -17.29
CA SER A 73 -20.97 -18.23 -17.39
C SER A 73 -21.32 -18.54 -18.85
N PRO A 74 -21.77 -19.78 -19.15
CA PRO A 74 -22.20 -20.15 -20.50
C PRO A 74 -23.27 -19.23 -21.08
N GLY A 75 -23.13 -18.88 -22.36
CA GLY A 75 -23.96 -17.90 -23.06
C GLY A 75 -23.73 -16.43 -22.67
N GLY A 76 -22.74 -16.15 -21.81
CA GLY A 76 -22.29 -14.79 -21.50
C GLY A 76 -21.68 -14.10 -22.71
N VAL A 77 -21.82 -12.78 -22.78
CA VAL A 77 -21.31 -11.93 -23.88
C VAL A 77 -20.71 -10.71 -23.20
N HIS A 78 -19.40 -10.67 -23.08
CA HIS A 78 -18.69 -9.70 -22.23
C HIS A 78 -17.83 -8.73 -23.08
N PRO A 79 -18.33 -7.52 -23.41
CA PRO A 79 -17.56 -6.52 -24.13
C PRO A 79 -16.27 -6.15 -23.40
N ALA A 80 -15.21 -5.85 -24.14
CA ALA A 80 -13.92 -5.46 -23.58
C ALA A 80 -13.29 -4.28 -24.31
N HIS A 81 -12.52 -3.48 -23.57
CA HIS A 81 -11.91 -2.24 -24.05
C HIS A 81 -10.53 -2.02 -23.42
N ILE A 82 -9.61 -1.40 -24.18
CA ILE A 82 -8.47 -0.66 -23.61
C ILE A 82 -8.93 0.77 -23.36
N HIS A 83 -8.61 1.28 -22.18
CA HIS A 83 -8.84 2.65 -21.74
C HIS A 83 -7.51 3.37 -21.50
N LYS A 84 -7.55 4.70 -21.41
CA LYS A 84 -6.42 5.57 -21.00
C LYS A 84 -6.25 5.62 -19.47
N ASN A 85 -5.06 6.03 -19.01
CA ASN A 85 -4.66 6.16 -17.59
C ASN A 85 -4.57 4.81 -16.88
N THR A 86 -4.45 4.81 -15.55
CA THR A 86 -4.56 3.57 -14.76
C THR A 86 -6.02 3.17 -14.54
N ALA A 87 -6.23 1.90 -14.20
CA ALA A 87 -7.51 1.37 -13.75
C ALA A 87 -8.10 2.12 -12.53
N ALA A 88 -7.24 2.67 -11.68
CA ALA A 88 -7.63 3.40 -10.47
C ALA A 88 -8.16 4.81 -10.78
N GLU A 89 -7.63 5.46 -11.82
CA GLU A 89 -8.06 6.80 -12.26
C GLU A 89 -9.24 6.73 -13.23
N GLY A 90 -9.30 5.64 -14.01
CA GLY A 90 -10.21 5.49 -15.12
C GLY A 90 -9.84 6.38 -16.32
N GLY A 91 -10.53 6.21 -17.44
CA GLY A 91 -10.30 7.04 -18.61
C GLY A 91 -11.16 6.68 -19.80
N ASP A 92 -11.04 7.49 -20.86
CA ASP A 92 -11.74 7.28 -22.13
C ASP A 92 -11.30 5.97 -22.80
N ILE A 93 -12.21 5.36 -23.57
CA ILE A 93 -11.90 4.19 -24.39
C ILE A 93 -10.89 4.58 -25.49
N ALA A 94 -9.79 3.85 -25.54
CA ALA A 94 -8.76 3.96 -26.56
C ALA A 94 -8.96 2.94 -27.70
N LEU A 95 -9.34 1.70 -27.36
CA LEU A 95 -9.55 0.62 -28.33
C LEU A 95 -10.64 -0.35 -27.86
N THR A 96 -11.57 -0.69 -28.74
CA THR A 96 -12.53 -1.79 -28.50
C THR A 96 -11.89 -3.13 -28.85
N LEU A 97 -11.90 -4.07 -27.91
CA LEU A 97 -11.26 -5.39 -28.04
C LEU A 97 -12.22 -6.49 -28.51
N GLY A 98 -13.46 -6.12 -28.85
CA GLY A 98 -14.52 -7.07 -29.15
C GLY A 98 -15.21 -7.58 -27.88
N THR A 99 -15.68 -8.82 -27.94
CA THR A 99 -16.47 -9.43 -26.87
C THR A 99 -15.88 -10.78 -26.50
N VAL A 100 -15.66 -11.01 -25.20
CA VAL A 100 -15.31 -12.31 -24.64
C VAL A 100 -16.56 -13.19 -24.62
N ASP A 101 -16.46 -14.36 -25.26
CA ASP A 101 -17.50 -15.40 -25.26
C ASP A 101 -17.52 -16.11 -23.91
N GLY A 102 -18.66 -16.10 -23.22
CA GLY A 102 -18.83 -16.69 -21.90
C GLY A 102 -18.70 -18.22 -21.86
N ASP A 103 -18.92 -18.93 -22.97
CA ASP A 103 -18.74 -20.38 -23.07
C ASP A 103 -17.25 -20.78 -23.06
N THR A 104 -16.41 -19.97 -23.70
CA THR A 104 -14.98 -20.27 -23.91
C THR A 104 -14.05 -19.40 -23.06
N GLY A 105 -14.56 -18.29 -22.54
CA GLY A 105 -13.78 -17.23 -21.93
C GLY A 105 -12.85 -16.50 -22.89
N PHE A 106 -12.99 -16.69 -24.21
CA PHE A 106 -12.01 -16.21 -25.19
C PHE A 106 -12.53 -15.03 -26.02
N SER A 107 -11.63 -14.11 -26.36
CA SER A 107 -11.81 -13.11 -27.42
C SER A 107 -10.49 -12.87 -28.15
N THR A 108 -10.57 -12.44 -29.40
CA THR A 108 -9.39 -12.02 -30.18
C THR A 108 -9.72 -10.90 -31.14
N ILE A 109 -8.78 -9.98 -31.31
CA ILE A 109 -8.80 -8.92 -32.32
C ILE A 109 -7.40 -8.69 -32.86
N SER A 110 -7.28 -8.34 -34.14
CA SER A 110 -6.05 -7.81 -34.73
C SER A 110 -6.24 -6.34 -35.07
N THR A 111 -5.25 -5.52 -34.73
CA THR A 111 -5.30 -4.06 -34.92
C THR A 111 -3.99 -3.53 -35.50
N THR A 112 -4.10 -2.40 -36.21
CA THR A 112 -2.95 -1.57 -36.65
C THR A 112 -3.03 -0.16 -36.07
N SER A 113 -3.99 0.09 -35.16
CA SER A 113 -4.16 1.40 -34.50
C SER A 113 -3.01 1.71 -33.54
N PHE A 114 -2.30 0.68 -33.07
CA PHE A 114 -1.12 0.78 -32.24
C PHE A 114 -0.08 -0.21 -32.76
N THR A 115 1.19 0.17 -32.65
CA THR A 115 2.32 -0.75 -32.72
C THR A 115 2.43 -1.56 -31.42
N PHE A 116 3.19 -2.66 -31.46
CA PHE A 116 3.43 -3.46 -30.27
C PHE A 116 4.17 -2.67 -29.21
N GLU A 117 5.20 -1.92 -29.61
CA GLU A 117 6.01 -1.08 -28.72
C GLU A 117 5.17 0.04 -28.08
N GLU A 118 4.30 0.70 -28.84
CA GLU A 118 3.38 1.70 -28.28
C GLU A 118 2.45 1.11 -27.20
N LEU A 119 2.02 -0.15 -27.34
CA LEU A 119 1.20 -0.84 -26.32
C LEU A 119 1.99 -1.26 -25.07
N LEU A 120 3.31 -1.42 -25.18
CA LEU A 120 4.17 -1.71 -24.01
C LEU A 120 4.44 -0.45 -23.18
N ASP A 121 4.46 0.73 -23.82
CA ASP A 121 4.65 2.01 -23.14
C ASP A 121 3.31 2.74 -22.89
N TYR A 122 2.18 2.10 -23.21
CA TYR A 122 0.87 2.76 -23.14
C TYR A 122 0.44 3.01 -21.70
N ASP A 123 0.03 4.24 -21.44
CA ASP A 123 -0.71 4.60 -20.22
C ASP A 123 -2.16 4.14 -20.34
N GLY A 124 -2.42 2.88 -19.97
CA GLY A 124 -3.74 2.31 -20.09
C GLY A 124 -4.02 1.11 -19.21
N TYR A 125 -5.27 0.68 -19.29
CA TYR A 125 -5.79 -0.50 -18.63
C TYR A 125 -6.88 -1.16 -19.46
N ILE A 126 -7.17 -2.43 -19.19
CA ILE A 126 -8.23 -3.20 -19.83
C ILE A 126 -9.41 -3.35 -18.87
N ASN A 127 -10.61 -3.16 -19.41
CA ASN A 127 -11.88 -3.50 -18.77
C ASN A 127 -12.57 -4.63 -19.52
N VAL A 128 -13.20 -5.54 -18.78
CA VAL A 128 -14.17 -6.49 -19.31
C VAL A 128 -15.49 -6.34 -18.55
N HIS A 129 -16.56 -6.06 -19.29
CA HIS A 129 -17.89 -5.76 -18.75
C HIS A 129 -18.74 -7.03 -18.59
N VAL A 130 -19.76 -6.97 -17.73
CA VAL A 130 -20.67 -8.12 -17.55
C VAL A 130 -21.52 -8.37 -18.79
N SER A 131 -22.02 -7.34 -19.47
CA SER A 131 -22.76 -7.48 -20.73
C SER A 131 -22.79 -6.19 -21.56
N ASP A 132 -23.31 -6.27 -22.79
CA ASP A 132 -23.58 -5.12 -23.67
C ASP A 132 -24.71 -4.20 -23.17
N THR A 133 -25.56 -4.72 -22.28
CA THR A 133 -26.69 -4.03 -21.67
C THR A 133 -26.38 -3.53 -20.26
N ASP A 134 -25.28 -3.98 -19.67
CA ASP A 134 -24.72 -3.50 -18.41
C ASP A 134 -23.20 -3.30 -18.55
N LEU A 135 -22.83 -2.16 -19.14
CA LEU A 135 -21.44 -1.74 -19.23
C LEU A 135 -20.92 -1.11 -17.91
N GLY A 136 -21.79 -0.88 -16.92
CA GLY A 136 -21.37 -0.30 -15.63
C GLY A 136 -20.71 -1.33 -14.73
N THR A 137 -21.14 -2.59 -14.82
CA THR A 137 -20.58 -3.68 -14.02
C THR A 137 -19.39 -4.33 -14.73
N LEU A 138 -18.23 -4.31 -14.08
CA LEU A 138 -17.00 -4.94 -14.56
C LEU A 138 -16.81 -6.32 -13.94
N ILE A 139 -16.40 -7.30 -14.73
CA ILE A 139 -16.10 -8.66 -14.27
C ILE A 139 -14.60 -8.93 -14.14
N ALA A 140 -13.78 -8.27 -14.97
CA ALA A 140 -12.33 -8.34 -14.90
C ALA A 140 -11.69 -7.02 -15.33
N GLN A 141 -10.55 -6.69 -14.75
CA GLN A 141 -9.79 -5.48 -15.05
C GLN A 141 -8.29 -5.71 -14.86
N GLY A 142 -7.43 -5.00 -15.59
CA GLY A 142 -5.99 -5.03 -15.36
C GLY A 142 -5.25 -3.91 -16.06
N ASP A 143 -4.28 -3.33 -15.37
CA ASP A 143 -3.35 -2.34 -15.94
C ASP A 143 -2.45 -3.00 -16.99
N ILE A 144 -2.09 -2.23 -18.03
CA ILE A 144 -1.23 -2.66 -19.13
C ILE A 144 -0.11 -1.64 -19.36
N GLY A 145 0.86 -2.02 -20.20
CA GLY A 145 1.92 -1.13 -20.62
C GLY A 145 2.71 -0.59 -19.43
N GLN A 146 2.89 0.73 -19.39
CA GLN A 146 3.68 1.38 -18.35
C GLN A 146 3.02 1.32 -16.95
N ASN A 147 1.73 0.98 -16.88
CA ASN A 147 0.97 0.88 -15.63
C ASN A 147 1.10 -0.50 -14.97
N GLU A 148 1.73 -1.48 -15.63
CA GLU A 148 1.97 -2.80 -15.04
C GLU A 148 2.70 -2.67 -13.68
N LEU A 149 2.31 -3.47 -12.70
CA LEU A 149 3.00 -3.53 -11.41
C LEU A 149 4.30 -4.32 -11.56
N THR A 150 5.38 -3.82 -10.97
CA THR A 150 6.71 -4.49 -10.99
C THR A 150 6.73 -5.72 -10.08
N GLY A 151 5.78 -5.80 -9.14
CA GLY A 151 5.75 -6.78 -8.05
C GLY A 151 6.46 -6.29 -6.77
N THR A 152 7.16 -5.15 -6.83
CA THR A 152 7.67 -4.46 -5.64
C THR A 152 6.51 -3.80 -4.91
N ASN A 153 6.37 -4.08 -3.61
CA ASN A 153 5.39 -3.39 -2.77
C ASN A 153 5.90 -3.19 -1.34
N LYS A 154 5.21 -2.29 -0.64
CA LYS A 154 5.42 -1.97 0.77
C LYS A 154 4.05 -1.82 1.44
N ILE A 155 3.89 -2.44 2.61
CA ILE A 155 2.62 -2.45 3.35
C ILE A 155 2.87 -1.82 4.72
N TYR A 156 2.04 -0.84 5.07
CA TYR A 156 2.05 -0.18 6.38
C TYR A 156 0.75 -0.47 7.12
N ALA A 157 0.85 -0.68 8.43
CA ALA A 157 -0.31 -0.91 9.28
C ALA A 157 -1.03 0.40 9.61
N LEU A 158 -2.36 0.39 9.54
CA LEU A 158 -3.24 1.45 10.00
C LEU A 158 -3.96 0.98 11.27
N GLY A 159 -3.51 1.47 12.42
CA GLY A 159 -4.08 1.15 13.73
C GLY A 159 -5.41 1.86 13.97
N SER A 160 -6.23 1.28 14.85
CA SER A 160 -7.50 1.88 15.28
C SER A 160 -7.27 3.15 16.09
N VAL A 161 -8.18 4.13 15.92
CA VAL A 161 -8.16 5.39 16.69
C VAL A 161 -9.44 5.56 17.51
N SER A 162 -10.54 6.02 16.92
CA SER A 162 -11.79 6.25 17.66
C SER A 162 -12.65 4.99 17.83
N ASP A 163 -12.51 4.01 16.94
CA ASP A 163 -13.24 2.75 16.98
C ASP A 163 -12.26 1.57 17.03
N PRO A 164 -12.23 0.77 18.10
CA PRO A 164 -11.30 -0.35 18.23
C PRO A 164 -11.52 -1.46 17.18
N ASN A 165 -12.64 -1.46 16.46
CA ASN A 165 -12.95 -2.44 15.43
C ASN A 165 -12.51 -2.00 14.02
N ILE A 166 -12.07 -0.76 13.85
CA ILE A 166 -11.61 -0.24 12.55
C ILE A 166 -10.09 -0.20 12.53
N SER A 167 -9.49 -1.05 11.70
CA SER A 167 -8.04 -1.08 11.48
C SER A 167 -7.74 -1.74 10.14
N GLY A 168 -6.50 -1.70 9.67
CA GLY A 168 -6.14 -2.33 8.41
C GLY A 168 -4.76 -1.95 7.93
N THR A 169 -4.62 -1.75 6.63
CA THR A 169 -3.34 -1.43 5.99
C THR A 169 -3.48 -0.43 4.86
N VAL A 170 -2.35 0.19 4.53
CA VAL A 170 -2.12 0.83 3.23
C VAL A 170 -0.96 0.13 2.53
N GLU A 171 -1.18 -0.31 1.29
CA GLU A 171 -0.19 -0.93 0.42
C GLU A 171 0.22 0.06 -0.67
N PHE A 172 1.52 0.26 -0.86
CA PHE A 172 2.12 0.95 -1.99
C PHE A 172 2.77 -0.08 -2.91
N ALA A 173 2.32 -0.18 -4.15
CA ALA A 173 2.88 -1.06 -5.16
C ALA A 173 3.45 -0.24 -6.32
N GLU A 174 4.67 -0.56 -6.71
CA GLU A 174 5.41 0.15 -7.76
C GLU A 174 4.88 -0.23 -9.16
N ARG A 175 4.66 0.78 -10.00
CA ARG A 175 4.38 0.64 -11.43
C ARG A 175 5.66 0.71 -12.25
N VAL A 176 5.65 0.13 -13.45
CA VAL A 176 6.80 0.15 -14.38
C VAL A 176 7.26 1.58 -14.71
N ASN A 177 6.35 2.56 -14.76
CA ASN A 177 6.68 3.98 -14.95
C ASN A 177 7.26 4.69 -13.71
N GLY A 178 7.40 4.01 -12.57
CA GLY A 178 7.90 4.56 -11.30
C GLY A 178 6.84 5.27 -10.44
N GLU A 179 5.58 5.33 -10.89
CA GLU A 179 4.45 5.80 -10.07
C GLU A 179 4.01 4.71 -9.07
N THR A 180 3.13 5.09 -8.15
CA THR A 180 2.65 4.19 -7.09
C THR A 180 1.16 3.91 -7.19
N MET A 181 0.77 2.64 -7.26
CA MET A 181 -0.58 2.24 -6.88
C MET A 181 -0.68 2.19 -5.36
N ALA A 182 -1.56 3.01 -4.77
CA ALA A 182 -1.84 2.97 -3.34
C ALA A 182 -3.21 2.35 -3.06
N LYS A 183 -3.24 1.32 -2.22
CA LYS A 183 -4.45 0.61 -1.80
C LYS A 183 -4.61 0.65 -0.29
N ILE A 184 -5.67 1.30 0.19
CA ILE A 184 -6.10 1.21 1.59
C ILE A 184 -7.10 0.05 1.69
N GLN A 185 -6.92 -0.82 2.68
CA GLN A 185 -7.87 -1.86 3.06
C GLN A 185 -8.10 -1.77 4.57
N LEU A 186 -9.31 -1.43 4.97
CA LEU A 186 -9.76 -1.43 6.36
C LEU A 186 -10.77 -2.55 6.60
N ASP A 187 -10.72 -3.10 7.81
CA ASP A 187 -11.75 -3.96 8.38
C ASP A 187 -12.69 -3.12 9.25
N GLY A 188 -13.94 -3.58 9.40
CA GLY A 188 -14.89 -3.00 10.35
C GLY A 188 -15.51 -1.65 9.96
N THR A 189 -15.31 -1.17 8.73
CA THR A 189 -15.90 0.09 8.26
C THR A 189 -17.44 0.03 8.22
N PRO A 190 -18.14 1.12 8.59
CA PRO A 190 -19.60 1.18 8.49
C PRO A 190 -20.11 1.15 7.03
N ALA A 191 -21.01 0.20 6.73
CA ALA A 191 -21.66 0.07 5.43
C ALA A 191 -22.34 1.38 4.96
N GLY A 192 -22.21 1.69 3.67
CA GLY A 192 -22.67 2.93 3.04
C GLY A 192 -21.87 4.19 3.41
N GLY A 193 -20.84 4.08 4.26
CA GLY A 193 -19.94 5.16 4.61
C GLY A 193 -18.96 5.51 3.48
N MET A 194 -18.48 6.75 3.47
CA MET A 194 -17.31 7.18 2.68
C MET A 194 -16.37 7.92 3.62
N HIS A 195 -15.15 7.40 3.76
CA HIS A 195 -14.18 7.84 4.75
C HIS A 195 -13.02 8.55 4.05
N PRO A 196 -12.95 9.89 4.07
CA PRO A 196 -11.81 10.61 3.51
C PRO A 196 -10.50 10.13 4.13
N ALA A 197 -9.43 10.09 3.34
CA ALA A 197 -8.11 9.69 3.81
C ALA A 197 -7.04 10.57 3.17
N HIS A 198 -5.94 10.77 3.90
CA HIS A 198 -4.83 11.61 3.45
C HIS A 198 -3.48 11.02 3.86
N ILE A 199 -2.44 11.32 3.09
CA ILE A 199 -1.06 11.33 3.59
C ILE A 199 -0.79 12.72 4.15
N HIS A 200 -0.23 12.78 5.35
CA HIS A 200 0.23 13.98 6.03
C HIS A 200 1.76 13.99 6.16
N MET A 201 2.35 15.17 6.37
CA MET A 201 3.79 15.35 6.64
C MET A 201 4.15 15.02 8.10
N ASN A 202 5.42 14.69 8.35
CA ASN A 202 6.01 14.31 9.65
C ASN A 202 5.52 12.96 10.18
N THR A 203 5.77 12.67 11.46
CA THR A 203 5.15 11.52 12.15
C THR A 203 3.72 11.83 12.60
N ALA A 204 2.91 10.80 12.77
CA ALA A 204 1.57 10.92 13.35
C ALA A 204 1.56 11.57 14.75
N ALA A 205 2.64 11.40 15.53
CA ALA A 205 2.79 11.99 16.86
C ALA A 205 3.08 13.49 16.82
N GLU A 206 3.70 13.98 15.74
CA GLU A 206 4.00 15.40 15.52
C GLU A 206 2.88 16.13 14.78
N THR A 207 2.05 15.38 14.05
CA THR A 207 1.04 15.88 13.10
C THR A 207 1.66 16.68 11.95
N GLY A 208 0.86 17.01 10.94
CA GLY A 208 1.32 17.84 9.84
C GLY A 208 0.23 18.19 8.84
N ASP A 209 0.60 19.04 7.89
CA ASP A 209 -0.26 19.41 6.76
C ASP A 209 -0.44 18.22 5.81
N ILE A 210 -1.48 18.29 4.97
CA ILE A 210 -1.77 17.26 3.96
C ILE A 210 -0.69 17.32 2.87
N ALA A 211 -0.20 16.16 2.46
CA ALA A 211 0.70 15.97 1.33
C ALA A 211 -0.02 15.33 0.13
N TYR A 212 -0.97 14.42 0.37
CA TYR A 212 -1.73 13.74 -0.68
C TYR A 212 -3.15 13.42 -0.22
N THR A 213 -4.14 13.57 -1.11
CA THR A 213 -5.54 13.22 -0.87
C THR A 213 -5.92 11.93 -1.58
N PHE A 214 -6.31 10.91 -0.81
CA PHE A 214 -6.84 9.68 -1.39
C PHE A 214 -8.31 9.83 -1.80
N ASN A 215 -8.74 9.01 -2.75
CA ASN A 215 -10.13 8.61 -2.88
C ASN A 215 -10.67 8.14 -1.52
N PRO A 216 -11.89 8.53 -1.11
CA PRO A 216 -12.43 8.09 0.18
C PRO A 216 -12.56 6.56 0.25
N VAL A 217 -12.22 5.97 1.40
CA VAL A 217 -12.42 4.55 1.66
C VAL A 217 -13.92 4.24 1.65
N ASN A 218 -14.34 3.33 0.79
CA ASN A 218 -15.72 2.90 0.67
C ASN A 218 -16.07 1.98 1.84
N GLY A 219 -17.06 2.36 2.65
CA GLY A 219 -17.42 1.66 3.88
C GLY A 219 -18.04 0.27 3.70
N ASP A 220 -18.58 -0.05 2.53
CA ASP A 220 -19.09 -1.40 2.22
C ASP A 220 -17.96 -2.40 1.94
N THR A 221 -16.85 -1.93 1.38
CA THR A 221 -15.72 -2.78 0.95
C THR A 221 -14.47 -2.62 1.83
N GLY A 222 -14.40 -1.54 2.61
CA GLY A 222 -13.20 -1.13 3.33
C GLY A 222 -12.08 -0.65 2.42
N MET A 223 -12.33 -0.43 1.12
CA MET A 223 -11.27 -0.21 0.13
C MET A 223 -11.21 1.23 -0.39
N SER A 224 -9.98 1.69 -0.64
CA SER A 224 -9.67 2.82 -1.53
C SER A 224 -8.47 2.44 -2.40
N VAL A 225 -8.51 2.77 -3.69
CA VAL A 225 -7.42 2.52 -4.65
C VAL A 225 -7.12 3.81 -5.40
N ASN A 226 -5.84 4.15 -5.53
CA ASN A 226 -5.36 5.41 -6.09
C ASN A 226 -4.09 5.19 -6.91
N ASN A 227 -3.84 6.10 -7.85
CA ASN A 227 -2.54 6.28 -8.47
C ASN A 227 -1.88 7.53 -7.85
N ILE A 228 -0.65 7.40 -7.39
CA ILE A 228 0.14 8.49 -6.82
C ILE A 228 1.35 8.73 -7.73
N SER A 229 1.31 9.86 -8.42
CA SER A 229 2.40 10.38 -9.25
C SER A 229 2.85 11.79 -8.82
N VAL A 230 2.04 12.44 -7.98
CA VAL A 230 2.27 13.78 -7.43
C VAL A 230 1.79 13.89 -5.98
N LEU A 231 2.33 14.86 -5.25
CA LEU A 231 1.78 15.40 -4.01
C LEU A 231 0.88 16.59 -4.34
N ASP A 232 -0.39 16.52 -3.94
CA ASP A 232 -1.45 17.51 -4.24
C ASP A 232 -1.64 18.56 -3.13
N PHE A 233 -0.95 18.39 -1.99
CA PHE A 233 -1.03 19.25 -0.82
C PHE A 233 -2.46 19.55 -0.32
N GLY A 234 -3.41 18.65 -0.59
CA GLY A 234 -4.79 18.76 -0.15
C GLY A 234 -5.65 19.76 -0.93
N ASP A 235 -5.22 20.21 -2.10
CA ASP A 235 -5.99 21.13 -2.94
C ASP A 235 -6.31 20.56 -4.34
N LEU A 236 -7.05 21.33 -5.15
CA LEU A 236 -7.50 20.93 -6.49
C LEU A 236 -6.72 21.68 -7.60
N ASP A 237 -5.74 22.49 -7.23
CA ASP A 237 -4.94 23.32 -8.13
C ASP A 237 -3.65 22.59 -8.51
N SER A 238 -3.73 21.81 -9.59
CA SER A 238 -2.59 21.04 -10.10
C SER A 238 -1.38 21.86 -10.57
N SER A 239 -1.40 23.19 -10.44
CA SER A 239 -0.23 24.03 -10.71
C SER A 239 0.82 24.01 -9.60
N ASN A 240 0.47 23.54 -8.41
CA ASN A 240 1.39 23.39 -7.27
C ASN A 240 1.81 21.93 -7.02
N ASP A 241 1.25 20.97 -7.76
CA ASP A 241 1.57 19.55 -7.66
C ASP A 241 3.07 19.30 -7.78
N VAL A 242 3.60 18.47 -6.89
CA VAL A 242 5.01 18.07 -6.90
C VAL A 242 5.12 16.59 -7.28
N PRO A 243 5.79 16.25 -8.40
CA PRO A 243 6.01 14.85 -8.77
C PRO A 243 6.68 14.06 -7.66
N ILE A 244 6.23 12.81 -7.47
CA ILE A 244 6.81 11.88 -6.51
C ILE A 244 6.84 10.47 -7.09
N THR A 245 8.01 9.82 -6.99
CA THR A 245 8.22 8.43 -7.40
C THR A 245 7.88 7.46 -6.27
N TYR A 246 7.74 6.17 -6.58
CA TYR A 246 7.60 5.11 -5.60
C TYR A 246 8.73 5.10 -4.54
N ASP A 247 9.97 5.22 -4.99
CA ASP A 247 11.13 5.24 -4.10
C ASP A 247 11.11 6.46 -3.16
N GLU A 248 10.71 7.63 -3.66
CA GLU A 248 10.57 8.83 -2.83
C GLU A 248 9.41 8.72 -1.84
N LEU A 249 8.27 8.16 -2.27
CA LEU A 249 7.10 7.97 -1.41
C LEU A 249 7.36 6.95 -0.29
N THR A 250 8.11 5.88 -0.57
CA THR A 250 8.49 4.88 0.44
C THR A 250 9.61 5.35 1.38
N ALA A 251 10.26 6.47 1.08
CA ALA A 251 11.18 7.16 1.99
C ALA A 251 10.55 8.41 2.64
N TYR A 252 9.29 8.73 2.31
CA TYR A 252 8.66 9.99 2.69
C TYR A 252 8.49 10.12 4.21
N ASP A 253 8.69 11.34 4.70
CA ASP A 253 8.38 11.72 6.07
C ASP A 253 6.88 11.99 6.23
N GLY A 254 6.12 10.92 6.44
CA GLY A 254 4.68 11.04 6.52
C GLY A 254 3.95 9.98 7.33
N TYR A 255 2.65 10.18 7.42
CA TYR A 255 1.69 9.26 8.02
C TYR A 255 0.35 9.33 7.30
N VAL A 256 -0.44 8.26 7.38
CA VAL A 256 -1.79 8.18 6.81
C VAL A 256 -2.83 8.39 7.90
N ASN A 257 -3.84 9.19 7.58
CA ASN A 257 -5.07 9.35 8.35
C ASN A 257 -6.27 8.85 7.56
N VAL A 258 -7.23 8.22 8.25
CA VAL A 258 -8.56 7.94 7.72
C VAL A 258 -9.60 8.55 8.66
N HIS A 259 -10.46 9.40 8.11
CA HIS A 259 -11.47 10.18 8.84
C HIS A 259 -12.81 9.45 8.91
N LEU A 260 -13.64 9.77 9.90
CA LEU A 260 -14.95 9.16 10.06
C LEU A 260 -15.88 9.47 8.88
N SER A 261 -15.95 10.73 8.44
CA SER A 261 -16.72 11.11 7.24
C SER A 261 -16.35 12.50 6.75
N ALA A 262 -16.81 12.89 5.56
CA ALA A 262 -16.65 14.26 5.06
C ALA A 262 -17.35 15.33 5.92
N LEU A 263 -18.32 14.94 6.77
CA LEU A 263 -19.00 15.84 7.72
C LEU A 263 -18.34 15.85 9.11
N ASP A 264 -17.42 14.92 9.37
CA ASP A 264 -16.66 14.80 10.61
C ASP A 264 -15.22 14.39 10.30
N LEU A 265 -14.44 15.38 9.85
CA LEU A 265 -13.02 15.23 9.58
C LEU A 265 -12.17 15.28 10.86
N VAL A 266 -12.73 15.65 12.00
CA VAL A 266 -11.97 15.72 13.25
C VAL A 266 -11.84 14.33 13.88
N THR A 267 -12.85 13.48 13.73
CA THR A 267 -12.81 12.10 14.20
C THR A 267 -12.00 11.22 13.24
N LEU A 268 -10.88 10.66 13.71
CA LEU A 268 -10.08 9.67 12.99
C LEU A 268 -10.51 8.25 13.36
N VAL A 269 -10.64 7.38 12.36
CA VAL A 269 -10.98 5.96 12.56
C VAL A 269 -9.77 5.05 12.46
N ALA A 270 -8.80 5.38 11.60
CA ALA A 270 -7.55 4.66 11.48
C ALA A 270 -6.38 5.61 11.18
N GLN A 271 -5.18 5.25 11.65
CA GLN A 271 -3.96 6.05 11.46
C GLN A 271 -2.71 5.15 11.44
N GLY A 272 -1.69 5.51 10.68
CA GLY A 272 -0.40 4.83 10.72
C GLY A 272 0.73 5.62 10.08
N ASP A 273 1.91 5.55 10.69
CA ASP A 273 3.15 6.10 10.12
C ASP A 273 3.56 5.31 8.86
N ILE A 274 4.10 6.02 7.86
CA ILE A 274 4.59 5.45 6.60
C ILE A 274 6.03 5.90 6.32
N GLY A 275 6.61 5.33 5.26
CA GLY A 275 7.92 5.73 4.76
C GLY A 275 9.01 5.61 5.83
N GLN A 276 9.79 6.68 6.01
CA GLN A 276 10.88 6.70 7.00
C GLN A 276 10.40 6.57 8.45
N ASN A 277 9.11 6.86 8.71
CA ASN A 277 8.52 6.81 10.03
C ASN A 277 8.03 5.41 10.43
N GLU A 278 8.05 4.43 9.52
CA GLU A 278 7.67 3.05 9.82
C GLU A 278 8.42 2.52 11.05
N LEU A 279 7.73 1.81 11.95
CA LEU A 279 8.36 1.14 13.07
C LEU A 279 9.02 -0.17 12.61
N THR A 280 10.26 -0.40 13.05
CA THR A 280 11.02 -1.63 12.72
C THR A 280 10.50 -2.86 13.49
N GLY A 281 9.67 -2.64 14.51
CA GLY A 281 9.22 -3.64 15.48
C GLY A 281 10.19 -3.85 16.65
N MET A 282 11.38 -3.24 16.63
CA MET A 282 12.27 -3.22 17.79
C MET A 282 11.75 -2.24 18.84
N THR A 283 11.65 -2.72 20.08
CA THR A 283 11.18 -1.93 21.21
C THR A 283 11.99 -2.19 22.47
N GLN A 284 12.04 -1.19 23.35
CA GLN A 284 12.60 -1.28 24.69
C GLN A 284 11.68 -0.58 25.68
N SER A 285 11.30 -1.29 26.75
CA SER A 285 10.41 -0.76 27.79
C SER A 285 11.12 -0.61 29.13
N TYR A 286 10.70 0.40 29.89
CA TYR A 286 11.20 0.69 31.24
C TYR A 286 10.02 0.99 32.18
N THR A 287 10.07 0.44 33.39
CA THR A 287 9.03 0.66 34.40
C THR A 287 9.14 2.05 35.03
N LEU A 288 8.01 2.73 35.15
CA LEU A 288 7.88 4.00 35.88
C LEU A 288 7.11 3.74 37.18
N ASN A 289 7.83 3.74 38.30
CA ASN A 289 7.29 3.48 39.62
C ASN A 289 6.58 4.71 40.20
N ALA A 290 5.58 4.48 41.05
CA ALA A 290 4.91 5.55 41.78
C ALA A 290 5.87 6.29 42.73
N VAL A 291 5.67 7.62 42.87
CA VAL A 291 6.47 8.46 43.78
C VAL A 291 5.58 9.14 44.82
N ASP A 292 5.19 10.40 44.62
CA ASP A 292 4.40 11.17 45.59
C ASP A 292 2.92 10.82 45.55
N VAL A 293 2.46 10.19 44.46
CA VAL A 293 1.09 9.72 44.28
C VAL A 293 1.10 8.19 44.12
N PRO A 294 0.85 7.41 45.20
CA PRO A 294 1.03 5.95 45.20
C PRO A 294 0.18 5.17 44.19
N THR A 295 -0.86 5.78 43.63
CA THR A 295 -1.76 5.16 42.65
C THR A 295 -1.35 5.41 41.22
N ILE A 296 -0.33 6.24 40.96
CA ILE A 296 0.12 6.57 39.60
C ILE A 296 1.42 5.84 39.31
N SER A 297 1.39 4.95 38.33
CA SER A 297 2.57 4.20 37.87
C SER A 297 2.33 3.68 36.45
N GLY A 298 3.38 3.23 35.78
CA GLY A 298 3.24 2.77 34.41
C GLY A 298 4.54 2.34 33.76
N THR A 299 4.62 2.53 32.46
CA THR A 299 5.76 2.11 31.63
C THR A 299 6.02 3.16 30.56
N VAL A 300 7.29 3.38 30.23
CA VAL A 300 7.67 3.99 28.96
C VAL A 300 8.12 2.89 28.01
N THR A 301 7.72 2.97 26.74
CA THR A 301 8.21 2.10 25.67
C THR A 301 8.78 2.98 24.57
N PHE A 302 10.01 2.71 24.17
CA PHE A 302 10.63 3.29 22.99
C PHE A 302 10.54 2.27 21.85
N SER A 303 10.09 2.71 20.69
CA SER A 303 10.01 1.90 19.47
C SER A 303 10.88 2.52 18.40
N GLU A 304 11.75 1.73 17.76
CA GLU A 304 12.64 2.23 16.71
C GLU A 304 11.88 2.48 15.40
N ARG A 305 12.16 3.63 14.78
CA ARG A 305 11.73 3.97 13.42
C ARG A 305 12.78 3.57 12.40
N SER A 306 12.37 3.36 11.15
CA SER A 306 13.26 2.95 10.05
C SER A 306 14.39 3.94 9.78
N ASN A 307 14.24 5.22 10.14
CA ASN A 307 15.29 6.23 10.05
C ASN A 307 16.27 6.25 11.25
N GLY A 308 16.05 5.45 12.29
CA GLY A 308 16.87 5.39 13.51
C GLY A 308 16.36 6.26 14.67
N ASP A 309 15.35 7.09 14.45
CA ASP A 309 14.66 7.82 15.51
C ASP A 309 13.83 6.87 16.38
N ALA A 310 13.29 7.37 17.49
CA ALA A 310 12.42 6.59 18.36
C ALA A 310 11.04 7.24 18.56
N LEU A 311 9.99 6.42 18.56
CA LEU A 311 8.71 6.79 19.14
C LEU A 311 8.72 6.42 20.63
N ALA A 312 8.65 7.41 21.50
CA ALA A 312 8.45 7.22 22.93
C ALA A 312 6.96 7.22 23.27
N LYS A 313 6.48 6.13 23.88
CA LYS A 313 5.13 5.98 24.42
C LYS A 313 5.19 5.83 25.93
N ILE A 314 4.70 6.82 26.67
CA ILE A 314 4.49 6.71 28.12
C ILE A 314 3.04 6.31 28.36
N GLU A 315 2.83 5.25 29.13
CA GLU A 315 1.50 4.77 29.55
C GLU A 315 1.46 4.70 31.07
N LEU A 316 0.70 5.60 31.69
CA LEU A 316 0.44 5.64 33.12
C LEU A 316 -0.98 5.21 33.44
N THR A 317 -1.14 4.63 34.61
CA THR A 317 -2.45 4.34 35.21
C THR A 317 -2.74 5.32 36.34
N GLY A 318 -4.01 5.61 36.60
CA GLY A 318 -4.43 6.43 37.75
C GLY A 318 -4.20 7.93 37.62
N THR A 319 -3.90 8.44 36.42
CA THR A 319 -3.72 9.88 36.16
C THR A 319 -5.03 10.67 36.40
N PRO A 320 -4.96 11.88 36.98
CA PRO A 320 -6.12 12.76 37.11
C PRO A 320 -6.71 13.19 35.76
N PRO A 321 -8.03 13.02 35.52
CA PRO A 321 -8.70 13.49 34.30
C PRO A 321 -8.50 14.99 34.05
N ALA A 322 -8.48 15.40 32.78
CA ALA A 322 -8.16 16.74 32.28
C ALA A 322 -6.79 17.30 32.72
N GLY A 323 -5.94 16.49 33.39
CA GLY A 323 -4.57 16.84 33.72
C GLY A 323 -3.64 16.79 32.51
N MET A 324 -2.56 17.56 32.58
CA MET A 324 -1.41 17.45 31.66
C MET A 324 -0.16 17.31 32.52
N HIS A 325 0.54 16.19 32.36
CA HIS A 325 1.64 15.79 33.23
C HIS A 325 2.97 15.88 32.45
N PRO A 326 3.77 16.96 32.63
CA PRO A 326 5.07 17.07 31.98
C PRO A 326 5.96 15.88 32.33
N ALA A 327 6.77 15.45 31.37
CA ALA A 327 7.73 14.37 31.59
C ALA A 327 9.06 14.72 30.95
N HIS A 328 10.16 14.26 31.57
CA HIS A 328 11.52 14.56 31.10
C HIS A 328 12.44 13.36 31.29
N ILE A 329 13.44 13.23 30.40
CA ILE A 329 14.65 12.44 30.66
C ILE A 329 15.65 13.33 31.40
N HIS A 330 16.15 12.86 32.52
CA HIS A 330 17.22 13.47 33.31
C HIS A 330 18.50 12.65 33.23
N MET A 331 19.65 13.31 33.34
CA MET A 331 20.97 12.67 33.40
C MET A 331 21.19 11.95 34.74
N GLY A 332 21.86 10.80 34.72
CA GLY A 332 22.19 10.02 35.92
C GLY A 332 21.11 8.98 36.26
N SER A 333 21.05 8.58 37.53
CA SER A 333 20.07 7.63 38.05
C SER A 333 19.11 8.27 39.05
N VAL A 334 17.96 7.62 39.28
CA VAL A 334 17.02 7.97 40.36
C VAL A 334 17.71 8.05 41.72
N ALA A 335 18.67 7.15 41.99
CA ALA A 335 19.38 7.11 43.27
C ALA A 335 20.30 8.32 43.50
N THR A 336 20.67 9.03 42.44
CA THR A 336 21.56 10.20 42.44
C THR A 336 20.86 11.49 42.05
N ALA A 337 19.53 11.48 41.95
CA ALA A 337 18.72 12.63 41.56
C ALA A 337 18.89 13.84 42.53
N PRO A 338 18.70 15.09 42.05
CA PRO A 338 18.29 15.46 40.69
C PRO A 338 19.48 15.58 39.73
N GLY A 339 19.30 15.09 38.51
CA GLY A 339 20.16 15.40 37.36
C GLY A 339 19.54 16.46 36.43
N ASP A 340 20.36 17.02 35.56
CA ASP A 340 19.92 18.00 34.54
C ASP A 340 18.95 17.33 33.54
N ILE A 341 18.00 18.12 33.01
CA ILE A 341 17.07 17.67 31.97
C ILE A 341 17.83 17.58 30.64
N MET A 342 17.71 16.43 29.97
CA MET A 342 18.29 16.16 28.65
C MET A 342 17.23 16.27 27.54
N PHE A 343 16.02 15.78 27.82
CA PHE A 343 14.95 15.67 26.83
C PHE A 343 13.60 15.93 27.47
N THR A 344 12.76 16.71 26.78
CA THR A 344 11.38 16.99 27.19
C THR A 344 10.38 16.22 26.32
N PHE A 345 9.54 15.38 26.95
CA PHE A 345 8.47 14.67 26.25
C PHE A 345 7.24 15.56 26.04
N ASN A 346 6.36 15.16 25.12
CA ASN A 346 4.97 15.59 25.17
C ASN A 346 4.37 15.22 26.55
N PRO A 347 3.56 16.08 27.18
CA PRO A 347 2.96 15.75 28.46
C PRO A 347 2.05 14.52 28.38
N VAL A 348 2.00 13.72 29.44
CA VAL A 348 1.02 12.63 29.57
C VAL A 348 -0.36 13.24 29.74
N ILE A 349 -1.29 12.87 28.86
CA ILE A 349 -2.68 13.34 28.89
C ILE A 349 -3.40 12.60 30.02
N GLY A 350 -3.95 13.33 30.98
CA GLY A 350 -4.54 12.76 32.19
C GLY A 350 -5.76 11.86 31.93
N ASP A 351 -6.55 12.15 30.90
CA ASP A 351 -7.74 11.37 30.53
C ASP A 351 -7.40 9.97 30.00
N THR A 352 -6.29 9.84 29.28
CA THR A 352 -5.86 8.58 28.64
C THR A 352 -4.72 7.91 29.39
N GLY A 353 -3.95 8.67 30.17
CA GLY A 353 -2.68 8.22 30.74
C GLY A 353 -1.56 8.08 29.71
N ILE A 354 -1.73 8.59 28.49
CA ILE A 354 -0.81 8.37 27.37
C ILE A 354 -0.06 9.65 27.00
N SER A 355 1.24 9.50 26.71
CA SER A 355 2.03 10.44 25.90
C SER A 355 2.67 9.69 24.74
N LEU A 356 2.68 10.32 23.56
CA LEU A 356 3.42 9.89 22.37
C LEU A 356 4.35 11.03 21.97
N THR A 357 5.64 10.75 21.81
CA THR A 357 6.65 11.75 21.44
C THR A 357 7.62 11.16 20.41
N ASN A 358 7.86 11.87 19.31
CA ASN A 358 8.96 11.54 18.41
C ASN A 358 10.29 12.02 19.01
N VAL A 359 11.29 11.14 19.06
CA VAL A 359 12.59 11.40 19.69
C VAL A 359 13.67 11.34 18.62
N THR A 360 14.19 12.51 18.28
CA THR A 360 15.19 12.70 17.20
C THR A 360 16.45 13.43 17.71
N ALA A 361 16.28 14.28 18.72
CA ALA A 361 17.35 15.06 19.36
C ALA A 361 16.99 15.41 20.81
N LEU A 362 18.02 15.68 21.61
CA LEU A 362 17.92 16.29 22.93
C LEU A 362 17.46 17.75 22.84
N ASP A 363 17.08 18.33 23.98
CA ASP A 363 16.62 19.73 24.08
C ASP A 363 17.70 20.74 23.65
N ASP A 364 18.98 20.34 23.66
CA ASP A 364 20.12 21.12 23.18
C ASP A 364 20.46 20.90 21.71
N THR A 365 19.59 20.21 20.96
CA THR A 365 19.71 19.83 19.54
C THR A 365 20.75 18.73 19.23
N THR A 366 21.37 18.13 20.24
CA THR A 366 22.22 16.95 20.04
C THR A 366 21.37 15.79 19.51
N SER A 367 21.76 15.19 18.38
CA SER A 367 21.06 14.02 17.82
C SER A 367 20.98 12.90 18.86
N PHE A 368 19.79 12.32 18.99
CA PHE A 368 19.47 11.33 20.02
C PHE A 368 18.34 10.44 19.52
N GLY A 369 18.70 9.25 19.05
CA GLY A 369 17.78 8.27 18.48
C GLY A 369 17.60 7.04 19.35
N TYR A 370 17.00 6.00 18.76
CA TYR A 370 16.71 4.75 19.46
C TYR A 370 17.95 4.11 20.08
N SER A 371 19.06 4.04 19.33
CA SER A 371 20.30 3.42 19.81
C SER A 371 20.95 4.19 20.98
N ASP A 372 20.76 5.50 21.06
CA ASP A 372 21.28 6.33 22.16
C ASP A 372 20.50 6.10 23.45
N ILE A 373 19.17 5.95 23.34
CA ILE A 373 18.29 5.62 24.48
C ILE A 373 18.73 4.34 25.18
N LEU A 374 19.17 3.32 24.43
CA LEU A 374 19.60 2.05 25.03
C LEU A 374 20.87 2.19 25.88
N ASN A 375 21.68 3.22 25.63
CA ASN A 375 22.97 3.42 26.28
C ASN A 375 22.99 4.61 27.25
N VAL A 376 21.92 5.40 27.30
CA VAL A 376 21.88 6.63 28.12
C VAL A 376 21.99 6.30 29.61
N ASP A 377 22.85 7.01 30.32
CA ASP A 377 22.86 7.07 31.78
C ASP A 377 21.78 8.09 32.18
N GLY A 378 20.52 7.63 32.22
CA GLY A 378 19.37 8.51 32.46
C GLY A 378 18.24 7.89 33.28
N TYR A 379 17.31 8.76 33.69
CA TYR A 379 16.05 8.38 34.33
C TYR A 379 14.93 9.32 33.91
N ILE A 380 13.69 8.84 33.93
CA ILE A 380 12.51 9.62 33.57
C ILE A 380 11.79 10.08 34.84
N ASN A 381 11.37 11.35 34.83
CA ASN A 381 10.41 11.91 35.78
C ASN A 381 9.11 12.25 35.05
N VAL A 382 7.98 11.98 35.70
CA VAL A 382 6.67 12.53 35.32
C VAL A 382 6.14 13.37 36.47
N HIS A 383 5.73 14.60 36.18
CA HIS A 383 5.31 15.62 37.14
C HIS A 383 3.79 15.69 37.27
N LEU A 384 3.28 16.17 38.41
CA LEU A 384 1.84 16.31 38.61
C LEU A 384 1.20 17.32 37.65
N SER A 385 1.83 18.47 37.43
CA SER A 385 1.36 19.46 36.45
C SER A 385 2.44 20.50 36.14
N ALA A 386 2.27 21.30 35.09
CA ALA A 386 3.17 22.42 34.82
C ALA A 386 3.22 23.48 35.94
N SER A 387 2.16 23.62 36.75
CA SER A 387 2.16 24.51 37.92
C SER A 387 2.67 23.85 39.20
N ASP A 388 2.91 22.54 39.18
CA ASP A 388 3.46 21.76 40.29
C ASP A 388 4.45 20.72 39.76
N LEU A 389 5.62 21.21 39.35
CA LEU A 389 6.75 20.39 38.94
C LEU A 389 7.47 19.74 40.14
N GLY A 390 7.18 20.17 41.37
CA GLY A 390 7.81 19.62 42.57
C GLY A 390 7.27 18.24 42.94
N THR A 391 5.98 18.00 42.65
CA THR A 391 5.32 16.71 42.88
C THR A 391 5.58 15.76 41.71
N LEU A 392 6.23 14.63 41.98
CA LEU A 392 6.48 13.56 41.01
C LEU A 392 5.40 12.48 41.11
N VAL A 393 4.77 12.15 39.99
CA VAL A 393 3.73 11.12 39.94
C VAL A 393 4.28 9.76 39.56
N ALA A 394 5.30 9.70 38.69
CA ALA A 394 5.96 8.46 38.30
C ALA A 394 7.45 8.70 37.96
N GLN A 395 8.31 7.70 38.19
CA GLN A 395 9.75 7.80 37.94
C GLN A 395 10.41 6.43 37.68
N GLY A 396 11.43 6.37 36.82
CA GLY A 396 12.21 5.15 36.59
C GLY A 396 13.52 5.38 35.84
N ASN A 397 14.53 4.53 36.09
CA ASN A 397 15.79 4.53 35.33
C ASN A 397 15.56 4.03 33.89
N ILE A 398 16.38 4.50 32.96
CA ILE A 398 16.43 4.04 31.57
C ILE A 398 17.87 3.79 31.12
N GLY A 399 18.04 3.19 29.94
CA GLY A 399 19.34 2.92 29.33
C GLY A 399 20.28 2.11 30.24
N ALA A 400 21.49 2.61 30.45
CA ALA A 400 22.58 1.93 31.16
C ALA A 400 22.35 1.75 32.67
N ASN A 401 21.37 2.46 33.25
CA ASN A 401 21.07 2.42 34.69
C ASN A 401 19.96 1.45 35.07
N ASN A 402 19.37 0.77 34.10
CA ASN A 402 18.22 -0.11 34.31
C ASN A 402 18.62 -1.53 34.68
#